data_AF-A0A1G2ICS8-F1
#
_entry.id   AF-A0A1G2ICS8-F1
#
_cell.length_a   1.000
_cell.length_b   1.000
_cell.length_c   1.000
_cell.angle_alpha   90.00
_cell.angle_beta   90.00
_cell.angle_gamma   90.00
#
_symmetry.space_group_name_H-M   'P 1'
#
loop_
_entity.id
_entity.type
_entity.pdbx_description
1 polymer ?
#
loop_
_entity_poly.entity_id
_entity_poly.type
_entity_poly.pdbx_seq_one_letter_code
_entity_poly.pdbx_strand_id
1 'polypeptide(L)'
;MADILKFLLSIIKKEANRPTFYSIMVLAVLFCVISFFDKALAVGLLFLLFLVIATIFIIRKTGIKDKKLYTVFFIALLIHLGAMLFIYYGHFRPFGGGADFEGYNQTAIEIANRFSQGNFSLAGLYTDHFFPILIGILYIFVLPSMIVGQFFTVWLAVISILLVYVVIIEIGGTKKVAFLASLVISFYPSYLYFGSVLLKDTVVIPLVLLGVFLILKMVKRFSWVKFALFFILLTCLINLRFYIGYALMFSFIFSWPLLSEFDLKKKMIYWAAIIFLLGFSPQILGNGYTGNGYYGFDSFHKLLNPEKITYYREVLYSNNPSSNPKSVDPQPVVAQLDNTKLITIQPNDPQEKLLDPQLVVAQPDNTKLITIQPNILQEEPKEDNSTFVVKTGFNEGVIAFLGNSFQSFFHALLGPFPWQFNSQRQMVGLAETIPWYVLIIISVYGSIRFIKKKGMLEFLAFYKFSFPLLVFGILALGALSLFINNYGIIARIRIPVFICFICVMFISFNSGIENYYEKVPYHWRSWVHRIPFVRSAFKAEK
;
A
#
# COMPACT_ATOMS: atom_id res chain seq x y z
N MET A 1 43.47 15.63 3.86
CA MET A 1 43.48 14.57 2.81
C MET A 1 44.58 13.52 3.06
N ALA A 2 45.82 13.92 3.38
CA ALA A 2 46.93 13.01 3.70
C ALA A 2 46.69 12.09 4.92
N ASP A 3 46.00 12.59 5.96
CA ASP A 3 45.72 11.79 7.17
C ASP A 3 44.61 10.75 6.95
N ILE A 4 43.64 11.05 6.08
CA ILE A 4 42.61 10.09 5.65
C ILE A 4 43.26 8.96 4.84
N LEU A 5 44.22 9.31 3.98
CA LEU A 5 44.98 8.35 3.17
C LEU A 5 45.87 7.45 4.04
N LYS A 6 46.56 8.02 5.04
CA LYS A 6 47.34 7.26 6.04
C LYS A 6 46.45 6.35 6.89
N PHE A 7 45.27 6.81 7.29
CA PHE A 7 44.31 6.00 8.03
C PHE A 7 43.79 4.81 7.19
N LEU A 8 43.43 5.05 5.93
CA LEU A 8 43.03 3.99 4.99
C LEU A 8 44.19 2.98 4.76
N LEU A 9 45.42 3.46 4.57
CA LEU A 9 46.63 2.62 4.45
C LEU A 9 46.91 1.79 5.71
N SER A 10 46.60 2.32 6.90
CA SER A 10 46.75 1.59 8.16
C SER A 10 45.73 0.44 8.31
N ILE A 11 44.52 0.61 7.77
CA ILE A 11 43.48 -0.42 7.73
C ILE A 11 43.87 -1.54 6.75
N ILE A 12 44.49 -1.19 5.62
CA ILE A 12 44.97 -2.13 4.57
C ILE A 12 46.09 -3.04 5.10
N LYS A 13 46.95 -2.55 6.00
CA LYS A 13 48.05 -3.34 6.59
C LYS A 13 47.59 -4.42 7.57
N LYS A 14 46.37 -4.37 8.10
CA LYS A 14 45.82 -5.42 8.96
C LYS A 14 45.29 -6.56 8.11
N GLU A 15 45.96 -7.71 8.16
CA GLU A 15 45.66 -8.90 7.34
C GLU A 15 44.21 -9.40 7.50
N ALA A 16 43.61 -9.21 8.68
CA ALA A 16 42.21 -9.53 8.98
C ALA A 16 41.17 -8.67 8.22
N ASN A 17 41.56 -7.51 7.65
CA ASN A 17 40.67 -6.57 6.97
C ASN A 17 40.85 -6.55 5.44
N ARG A 18 41.71 -7.40 4.88
CA ARG A 18 41.87 -7.53 3.42
C ARG A 18 40.55 -7.85 2.68
N PRO A 19 39.72 -8.82 3.11
CA PRO A 19 38.49 -9.12 2.36
C PRO A 19 37.47 -7.98 2.40
N THR A 20 37.37 -7.24 3.51
CA THR A 20 36.50 -6.06 3.62
C THR A 20 37.01 -4.93 2.74
N PHE A 21 38.32 -4.71 2.67
CA PHE A 21 38.92 -3.72 1.77
C PHE A 21 38.66 -4.02 0.29
N TYR A 22 38.89 -5.27 -0.16
CA TYR A 22 38.57 -5.66 -1.54
C TYR A 22 37.08 -5.53 -1.85
N SER A 23 36.20 -5.87 -0.91
CA SER A 23 34.74 -5.70 -1.07
C SER A 23 34.37 -4.22 -1.25
N ILE A 24 34.98 -3.32 -0.47
CA ILE A 24 34.75 -1.87 -0.58
C ILE A 24 35.28 -1.34 -1.92
N MET A 25 36.47 -1.77 -2.35
CA MET A 25 37.01 -1.37 -3.65
C MET A 25 36.14 -1.86 -4.81
N VAL A 26 35.70 -3.12 -4.79
CA VAL A 26 34.81 -3.69 -5.81
C VAL A 26 33.49 -2.93 -5.84
N LEU A 27 32.90 -2.61 -4.68
CA LEU A 27 31.69 -1.81 -4.59
C LEU A 27 31.89 -0.39 -5.14
N ALA A 28 33.02 0.24 -4.86
CA ALA A 28 33.35 1.57 -5.37
C ALA A 28 33.54 1.58 -6.89
N VAL A 29 34.25 0.58 -7.44
CA VAL A 29 34.42 0.43 -8.90
C VAL A 29 33.07 0.17 -9.57
N LEU A 30 32.24 -0.74 -9.02
CA LEU A 30 30.89 -0.99 -9.50
C LEU A 30 30.05 0.29 -9.48
N PHE A 31 30.11 1.07 -8.41
CA PHE A 31 29.41 2.35 -8.31
C PHE A 31 29.87 3.35 -9.37
N CYS A 32 31.18 3.48 -9.60
CA CYS A 32 31.72 4.35 -10.66
C CYS A 32 31.26 3.92 -12.06
N VAL A 33 31.30 2.61 -12.35
CA VAL A 33 30.84 2.06 -13.63
C VAL A 33 29.35 2.31 -13.83
N ILE A 34 28.53 2.01 -12.83
CA ILE A 34 27.07 2.23 -12.91
C ILE A 34 26.76 3.73 -13.05
N SER A 35 27.43 4.59 -12.29
CA SER A 35 27.23 6.04 -12.35
C SER A 35 27.64 6.64 -13.71
N PHE A 36 28.53 5.99 -14.45
CA PHE A 36 28.89 6.39 -15.80
C PHE A 36 27.74 6.15 -16.80
N PHE A 37 26.99 5.05 -16.65
CA PHE A 37 25.88 4.71 -17.54
C PHE A 37 24.55 5.33 -17.11
N ASP A 38 24.23 5.29 -15.81
CA ASP A 38 22.97 5.78 -15.27
C ASP A 38 23.19 6.35 -13.85
N LYS A 39 23.23 7.68 -13.76
CA LYS A 39 23.40 8.40 -12.50
C LYS A 39 22.25 8.13 -11.52
N ALA A 40 21.03 8.01 -12.01
CA ALA A 40 19.86 7.80 -11.17
C ALA A 40 19.87 6.39 -10.56
N LEU A 41 20.24 5.38 -11.35
CA LEU A 41 20.44 4.02 -10.88
C LEU A 41 21.55 3.95 -9.82
N ALA A 42 22.69 4.61 -10.04
CA ALA A 42 23.80 4.63 -9.08
C ALA A 42 23.38 5.25 -7.73
N VAL A 43 22.76 6.43 -7.77
CA VAL A 43 22.27 7.12 -6.56
C VAL A 43 21.20 6.27 -5.85
N GLY A 44 20.29 5.65 -6.59
CA GLY A 44 19.27 4.76 -6.06
C GLY A 44 19.85 3.53 -5.34
N LEU A 45 20.87 2.89 -5.92
CA LEU A 45 21.58 1.76 -5.30
C LEU A 45 22.33 2.17 -4.03
N LEU A 46 22.98 3.33 -4.04
CA LEU A 46 23.66 3.86 -2.84
C LEU A 46 22.64 4.15 -1.72
N PHE A 47 21.51 4.75 -2.08
CA PHE A 47 20.42 5.00 -1.14
C PHE A 47 19.84 3.70 -0.58
N LEU A 48 19.59 2.69 -1.42
CA LEU A 48 19.14 1.37 -0.97
C LEU A 48 20.16 0.71 -0.05
N LEU A 49 21.46 0.78 -0.37
CA LEU A 49 22.53 0.25 0.48
C LEU A 49 22.53 0.90 1.87
N PHE A 50 22.38 2.23 1.93
CA PHE A 50 22.26 2.95 3.19
C PHE A 50 21.06 2.44 4.03
N LEU A 51 19.89 2.29 3.40
CA LEU A 51 18.69 1.77 4.07
C LEU A 51 18.85 0.32 4.55
N VAL A 52 19.53 -0.52 3.76
CA VAL A 52 19.86 -1.90 4.10
C VAL A 52 20.78 -1.95 5.32
N ILE A 53 21.84 -1.14 5.35
CA ILE A 53 22.76 -1.06 6.49
C ILE A 53 22.01 -0.59 7.74
N ALA A 54 21.17 0.43 7.62
CA ALA A 54 20.35 0.93 8.72
C ALA A 54 19.40 -0.15 9.28
N THR A 55 18.76 -0.92 8.39
CA THR A 55 17.87 -2.02 8.77
C THR A 55 18.62 -3.14 9.48
N ILE A 56 19.78 -3.57 8.96
CA ILE A 56 20.63 -4.58 9.61
C ILE A 56 21.08 -4.10 10.99
N PHE A 57 21.46 -2.83 11.12
CA PHE A 57 21.86 -2.23 12.39
C PHE A 57 20.71 -2.26 13.40
N ILE A 58 19.48 -1.90 12.99
CA ILE A 58 18.28 -1.95 13.83
C ILE A 58 18.00 -3.38 14.29
N ILE A 59 18.02 -4.36 13.37
CA ILE A 59 17.79 -5.79 13.70
C ILE A 59 18.84 -6.30 14.69
N ARG A 60 20.11 -5.89 14.54
CA ARG A 60 21.17 -6.25 15.50
C ARG A 60 20.95 -5.62 16.87
N LYS A 61 20.53 -4.34 16.91
CA LYS A 61 20.26 -3.61 18.15
C LYS A 61 19.07 -4.17 18.93
N THR A 62 18.07 -4.73 18.24
CA THR A 62 16.94 -5.42 18.90
C THR A 62 17.31 -6.81 19.44
N GLY A 63 18.54 -7.28 19.24
CA GLY A 63 19.04 -8.55 19.77
C GLY A 63 18.61 -9.79 18.98
N ILE A 64 17.98 -9.63 17.82
CA ILE A 64 17.50 -10.74 17.01
C ILE A 64 18.67 -11.35 16.23
N LYS A 65 19.20 -12.49 16.70
CA LYS A 65 20.30 -13.23 16.07
C LYS A 65 19.86 -14.36 15.13
N ASP A 66 18.64 -14.27 14.57
CA ASP A 66 18.07 -15.34 13.77
C ASP A 66 18.59 -15.33 12.32
N LYS A 67 19.41 -16.34 11.96
CA LYS A 67 19.94 -16.50 10.60
C LYS A 67 18.84 -16.57 9.54
N LYS A 68 17.68 -17.15 9.86
CA LYS A 68 16.55 -17.28 8.91
C LYS A 68 15.95 -15.92 8.55
N LEU A 69 15.86 -15.01 9.52
CA LEU A 69 15.38 -13.63 9.28
C LEU A 69 16.32 -12.88 8.31
N TYR A 70 17.63 -12.95 8.52
CA TYR A 70 18.61 -12.32 7.61
C TYR A 70 18.58 -12.96 6.23
N THR A 71 18.38 -14.28 6.15
CA THR A 71 18.28 -14.98 4.86
C THR A 71 17.05 -14.51 4.09
N VAL A 72 15.89 -14.41 4.74
CA VAL A 72 14.66 -13.86 4.16
C VAL A 72 14.87 -12.43 3.71
N PHE A 73 15.51 -11.60 4.53
CA PHE A 73 15.80 -10.21 4.19
C PHE A 73 16.53 -10.07 2.85
N PHE A 74 17.64 -10.81 2.67
CA PHE A 74 18.42 -10.74 1.45
C PHE A 74 17.72 -11.37 0.25
N ILE A 75 17.01 -12.50 0.44
CA ILE A 75 16.24 -13.12 -0.64
C ILE A 75 15.13 -12.18 -1.13
N ALA A 76 14.35 -11.61 -0.21
CA ALA A 76 13.30 -10.65 -0.54
C ALA A 76 13.86 -9.41 -1.25
N LEU A 77 14.99 -8.89 -0.77
CA LEU A 77 15.67 -7.75 -1.39
C LEU A 77 16.06 -8.04 -2.83
N LEU A 78 16.68 -9.20 -3.09
CA LEU A 78 17.09 -9.59 -4.45
C LEU A 78 15.89 -9.79 -5.37
N ILE A 79 14.83 -10.43 -4.89
CA ILE A 79 13.61 -10.68 -5.67
C ILE A 79 12.92 -9.37 -6.05
N HIS A 80 12.67 -8.48 -5.09
CA HIS A 80 11.99 -7.21 -5.35
C HIS A 80 12.87 -6.22 -6.13
N LEU A 81 14.18 -6.21 -5.89
CA LEU A 81 15.10 -5.41 -6.70
C LEU A 81 15.13 -5.89 -8.15
N GLY A 82 15.21 -7.21 -8.37
CA GLY A 82 15.15 -7.80 -9.70
C GLY A 82 13.83 -7.48 -10.42
N ALA A 83 12.71 -7.60 -9.72
CA ALA A 83 11.39 -7.25 -10.25
C ALA A 83 11.28 -5.76 -10.59
N MET A 84 11.76 -4.87 -9.72
CA MET A 84 11.79 -3.43 -9.95
C MET A 84 12.58 -3.07 -11.21
N LEU A 85 13.81 -3.59 -11.35
CA LEU A 85 14.65 -3.33 -12.52
C LEU A 85 14.02 -3.89 -13.80
N PHE A 86 13.44 -5.09 -13.73
CA PHE A 86 12.72 -5.69 -14.86
C PHE A 86 11.50 -4.86 -15.28
N ILE A 87 10.70 -4.37 -14.33
CA ILE A 87 9.52 -3.54 -14.62
C ILE A 87 9.95 -2.18 -15.19
N TYR A 88 10.97 -1.56 -14.60
CA TYR A 88 11.45 -0.23 -14.99
C TYR A 88 12.01 -0.22 -16.42
N TYR A 89 12.95 -1.12 -16.73
CA TYR A 89 13.58 -1.17 -18.06
C TYR A 89 12.79 -1.97 -19.09
N GLY A 90 12.01 -2.96 -18.66
CA GLY A 90 11.21 -3.82 -19.55
C GLY A 90 9.81 -3.26 -19.86
N HIS A 91 9.43 -2.13 -19.28
CA HIS A 91 8.10 -1.50 -19.42
C HIS A 91 6.92 -2.47 -19.19
N PHE A 92 7.12 -3.48 -18.32
CA PHE A 92 6.15 -4.53 -18.08
C PHE A 92 4.97 -4.02 -17.23
N ARG A 93 3.78 -3.88 -17.84
CA ARG A 93 2.56 -3.32 -17.21
C ARG A 93 1.35 -4.28 -17.34
N PRO A 94 1.32 -5.42 -16.62
CA PRO A 94 0.31 -6.47 -16.79
C PRO A 94 -1.11 -6.08 -16.37
N PHE A 95 -1.26 -5.12 -15.45
CA PHE A 95 -2.56 -4.72 -14.88
C PHE A 95 -3.08 -3.37 -15.42
N GLY A 96 -2.43 -2.80 -16.46
CA GLY A 96 -2.69 -1.43 -16.90
C GLY A 96 -2.30 -0.39 -15.85
N GLY A 97 -2.62 0.90 -16.08
CA GLY A 97 -2.54 1.94 -15.03
C GLY A 97 -1.20 2.67 -14.90
N GLY A 98 -0.51 2.98 -16.01
CA GLY A 98 0.72 3.78 -16.02
C GLY A 98 0.58 5.18 -15.41
N ALA A 99 -0.62 5.76 -15.49
CA ALA A 99 -0.88 7.14 -15.08
C ALA A 99 -0.65 7.42 -13.59
N ASP A 100 -0.94 6.47 -12.69
CA ASP A 100 -0.88 6.70 -11.24
C ASP A 100 0.55 6.98 -10.75
N PHE A 101 1.49 6.08 -11.09
CA PHE A 101 2.87 6.19 -10.58
C PHE A 101 3.66 7.30 -11.29
N GLU A 102 3.35 7.58 -12.56
CA GLU A 102 3.91 8.71 -13.30
C GLU A 102 3.42 10.04 -12.70
N GLY A 103 2.12 10.16 -12.42
CA GLY A 103 1.54 11.31 -11.75
C GLY A 103 2.11 11.54 -10.35
N TYR A 104 2.28 10.48 -9.54
CA TYR A 104 2.93 10.59 -8.23
C TYR A 104 4.37 11.08 -8.33
N ASN A 105 5.12 10.59 -9.31
CA ASN A 105 6.50 11.04 -9.53
C ASN A 105 6.55 12.51 -9.96
N GLN A 106 5.71 12.93 -10.91
CA GLN A 106 5.65 14.32 -11.38
C GLN A 106 5.32 15.29 -10.24
N THR A 107 4.27 14.99 -9.45
CA THR A 107 3.93 15.80 -8.28
C THR A 107 5.05 15.81 -7.25
N ALA A 108 5.73 14.69 -7.01
CA ALA A 108 6.84 14.63 -6.07
C ALA A 108 8.04 15.47 -6.50
N ILE A 109 8.37 15.49 -7.80
CA ILE A 109 9.44 16.35 -8.36
C ILE A 109 9.10 17.82 -8.14
N GLU A 110 7.85 18.21 -8.42
CA GLU A 110 7.39 19.59 -8.22
C GLU A 110 7.41 20.00 -6.74
N ILE A 111 7.01 19.12 -5.82
CA ILE A 111 7.13 19.34 -4.37
C ILE A 111 8.59 19.53 -3.96
N ALA A 112 9.49 18.66 -4.45
CA ALA A 112 10.91 18.75 -4.13
C ALA A 112 11.52 20.07 -4.61
N ASN A 113 11.18 20.51 -5.83
CA ASN A 113 11.61 21.79 -6.38
C ASN A 113 11.13 22.96 -5.53
N ARG A 114 9.83 23.01 -5.18
CA ARG A 114 9.27 24.08 -4.34
C ARG A 114 9.89 24.13 -2.95
N PHE A 115 10.02 22.98 -2.29
CA PHE A 115 10.58 22.90 -0.94
C PHE A 115 12.07 23.29 -0.94
N SER A 116 12.82 22.92 -1.99
CA SER A 116 14.22 23.34 -2.15
C SER A 116 14.38 24.86 -2.32
N GLN A 117 13.34 25.54 -2.82
CA GLN A 117 13.26 26.99 -2.94
C GLN A 117 12.67 27.68 -1.69
N GLY A 118 12.37 26.93 -0.63
CA GLY A 118 11.75 27.44 0.60
C GLY A 118 10.24 27.69 0.50
N ASN A 119 9.59 27.27 -0.59
CA ASN A 119 8.15 27.35 -0.75
C ASN A 119 7.49 26.04 -0.27
N PHE A 120 6.91 26.06 0.92
CA PHE A 120 6.21 24.90 1.50
C PHE A 120 4.72 24.83 1.13
N SER A 121 4.25 25.67 0.21
CA SER A 121 2.86 25.69 -0.23
C SER A 121 2.55 24.52 -1.17
N LEU A 122 1.52 23.75 -0.81
CA LEU A 122 0.95 22.68 -1.62
C LEU A 122 -0.16 23.16 -2.57
N ALA A 123 -0.45 24.47 -2.60
CA ALA A 123 -1.50 25.04 -3.44
C ALA A 123 -1.23 24.79 -4.93
N GLY A 124 -2.26 24.38 -5.66
CA GLY A 124 -2.19 24.09 -7.09
C GLY A 124 -1.55 22.73 -7.44
N LEU A 125 -1.24 21.89 -6.46
CA LEU A 125 -0.73 20.53 -6.68
C LEU A 125 -1.80 19.49 -6.42
N TYR A 126 -1.75 18.40 -7.19
CA TYR A 126 -2.60 17.24 -6.95
C TYR A 126 -2.13 16.47 -5.70
N THR A 127 -2.71 16.79 -4.54
CA THR A 127 -2.35 16.20 -3.24
C THR A 127 -3.55 15.59 -2.51
N ASP A 128 -4.33 14.76 -3.19
CA ASP A 128 -5.45 14.03 -2.58
C ASP A 128 -5.01 13.10 -1.43
N HIS A 129 -3.72 12.81 -1.33
CA HIS A 129 -3.13 12.01 -0.26
C HIS A 129 -1.63 12.32 -0.10
N PHE A 130 -1.05 11.93 1.03
CA PHE A 130 0.31 12.36 1.42
C PHE A 130 1.45 11.63 0.71
N PHE A 131 1.17 10.62 -0.12
CA PHE A 131 2.23 9.84 -0.76
C PHE A 131 3.19 10.65 -1.65
N PRO A 132 2.74 11.53 -2.58
CA PRO A 132 3.64 12.39 -3.35
C PRO A 132 4.45 13.34 -2.47
N ILE A 133 3.90 13.79 -1.34
CA ILE A 133 4.61 14.64 -0.37
C ILE A 133 5.77 13.85 0.27
N LEU A 134 5.52 12.60 0.68
CA LEU A 134 6.56 11.73 1.23
C LEU A 134 7.72 11.51 0.24
N ILE A 135 7.40 11.22 -1.02
CA ILE A 135 8.41 11.03 -2.06
C ILE A 135 9.11 12.36 -2.40
N GLY A 136 8.38 13.48 -2.43
CA GLY A 136 8.94 14.80 -2.65
C GLY A 136 9.95 15.18 -1.56
N ILE A 137 9.64 14.93 -0.28
CA ILE A 137 10.59 15.12 0.82
C ILE A 137 11.83 14.24 0.63
N LEU A 138 11.67 12.99 0.19
CA LEU A 138 12.80 12.11 -0.12
C LEU A 138 13.66 12.68 -1.25
N TYR A 139 13.04 13.22 -2.30
CA TYR A 139 13.71 13.87 -3.44
C TYR A 139 14.41 15.19 -3.11
N ILE A 140 14.21 15.77 -1.92
CA ILE A 140 15.03 16.90 -1.45
C ILE A 140 16.44 16.42 -1.09
N PHE A 141 16.55 15.21 -0.53
CA PHE A 141 17.82 14.66 -0.03
C PHE A 141 18.52 13.76 -1.06
N VAL A 142 17.81 13.35 -2.12
CA VAL A 142 18.28 12.39 -3.12
C VAL A 142 17.93 12.91 -4.53
N LEU A 143 18.47 12.30 -5.59
CA LEU A 143 18.16 12.71 -6.96
C LEU A 143 16.65 12.54 -7.28
N PRO A 144 15.94 13.59 -7.75
CA PRO A 144 14.51 13.55 -8.06
C PRO A 144 14.24 12.73 -9.33
N SER A 145 14.13 11.41 -9.17
CA SER A 145 13.93 10.48 -10.27
C SER A 145 13.10 9.27 -9.84
N MET A 146 12.24 8.79 -10.74
CA MET A 146 11.30 7.71 -10.44
C MET A 146 11.99 6.44 -9.93
N ILE A 147 13.13 6.07 -10.52
CA ILE A 147 13.88 4.88 -10.13
C ILE A 147 14.37 4.97 -8.68
N VAL A 148 14.81 6.15 -8.22
CA VAL A 148 15.19 6.39 -6.82
C VAL A 148 13.99 6.20 -5.89
N GLY A 149 12.82 6.72 -6.27
CA GLY A 149 11.58 6.45 -5.54
C GLY A 149 11.23 4.96 -5.49
N GLN A 150 11.45 4.22 -6.57
CA GLN A 150 11.21 2.77 -6.60
C GLN A 150 12.22 1.99 -5.74
N PHE A 151 13.46 2.45 -5.58
CA PHE A 151 14.39 1.86 -4.61
C PHE A 151 13.86 1.98 -3.17
N PHE A 152 13.23 3.10 -2.83
CA PHE A 152 12.55 3.29 -1.54
C PHE A 152 11.38 2.31 -1.37
N THR A 153 10.58 2.11 -2.43
CA THR A 153 9.45 1.16 -2.35
C THR A 153 9.91 -0.28 -2.24
N VAL A 154 10.98 -0.69 -2.92
CA VAL A 154 11.63 -2.00 -2.75
C VAL A 154 12.05 -2.20 -1.29
N TRP A 155 12.68 -1.21 -0.66
CA TRP A 155 13.04 -1.30 0.74
C TRP A 155 11.80 -1.49 1.65
N LEU A 156 10.74 -0.71 1.45
CA LEU A 156 9.47 -0.88 2.18
C LEU A 156 8.83 -2.25 1.96
N ALA A 157 8.94 -2.80 0.74
CA ALA A 157 8.43 -4.12 0.43
C ALA A 157 9.17 -5.20 1.25
N VAL A 158 10.50 -5.11 1.30
CA VAL A 158 11.33 -5.99 2.12
C VAL A 158 11.02 -5.86 3.61
N ILE A 159 10.82 -4.64 4.13
CA ILE A 159 10.43 -4.42 5.53
C ILE A 159 9.12 -5.14 5.86
N SER A 160 8.13 -5.11 4.96
CA SER A 160 6.88 -5.82 5.16
C SER A 160 7.08 -7.34 5.26
N ILE A 161 7.96 -7.92 4.44
CA ILE A 161 8.29 -9.35 4.48
C ILE A 161 9.00 -9.72 5.80
N LEU A 162 9.81 -8.82 6.35
CA LEU A 162 10.36 -8.99 7.70
C LEU A 162 9.28 -8.92 8.78
N LEU A 163 8.33 -7.99 8.65
CA LEU A 163 7.20 -7.89 9.57
C LEU A 163 6.35 -9.15 9.53
N VAL A 164 6.14 -9.77 8.37
CA VAL A 164 5.49 -11.10 8.24
C VAL A 164 6.21 -12.14 9.09
N TYR A 165 7.54 -12.23 8.98
CA TYR A 165 8.32 -13.19 9.76
C TYR A 165 8.07 -13.00 11.26
N VAL A 166 8.16 -11.76 11.73
CA VAL A 166 8.00 -11.43 13.15
C VAL A 166 6.54 -11.62 13.61
N VAL A 167 5.56 -11.28 12.78
CA VAL A 167 4.13 -11.49 13.07
C VAL A 167 3.83 -12.96 13.23
N ILE A 168 4.36 -13.83 12.37
CA ILE A 168 4.16 -15.29 12.47
C ILE A 168 4.76 -15.85 13.76
N ILE A 169 5.96 -15.40 14.14
CA ILE A 169 6.54 -15.76 15.44
C ILE A 169 5.65 -15.27 16.59
N GLU A 170 5.12 -14.05 16.48
CA GLU A 170 4.29 -13.45 17.52
C GLU A 170 2.96 -14.18 17.72
N ILE A 171 2.32 -14.67 16.66
CA ILE A 171 1.07 -15.44 16.76
C ILE A 171 1.28 -16.93 17.12
N GLY A 172 2.54 -17.36 17.34
CA GLY A 172 2.87 -18.70 17.85
C GLY A 172 3.40 -19.67 16.80
N GLY A 173 3.74 -19.21 15.59
CA GLY A 173 4.40 -20.00 14.57
C GLY A 173 5.89 -20.26 14.87
N THR A 174 6.45 -21.32 14.28
CA THR A 174 7.88 -21.60 14.37
C THR A 174 8.69 -20.77 13.38
N LYS A 175 10.00 -20.64 13.62
CA LYS A 175 10.95 -19.99 12.69
C LYS A 175 10.94 -20.58 11.28
N LYS A 176 10.65 -21.88 11.16
CA LYS A 176 10.51 -22.55 9.86
C LYS A 176 9.28 -22.07 9.11
N VAL A 177 8.13 -22.04 9.80
CA VAL A 177 6.86 -21.57 9.23
C VAL A 177 6.95 -20.09 8.86
N ALA A 178 7.54 -19.27 9.74
CA ALA A 178 7.80 -17.85 9.46
C ALA A 178 8.69 -17.65 8.23
N PHE A 179 9.78 -18.41 8.12
CA PHE A 179 10.66 -18.39 6.95
C PHE A 179 9.91 -18.75 5.66
N LEU A 180 9.14 -19.84 5.68
CA LEU A 180 8.44 -20.34 4.51
C LEU A 180 7.33 -19.37 4.06
N ALA A 181 6.55 -18.83 4.98
CA ALA A 181 5.51 -17.86 4.67
C ALA A 181 6.08 -16.56 4.11
N SER A 182 7.16 -16.04 4.71
CA SER A 182 7.87 -14.86 4.17
C SER A 182 8.43 -15.11 2.77
N LEU A 183 8.93 -16.33 2.50
CA LEU A 183 9.39 -16.71 1.17
C LEU A 183 8.23 -16.72 0.16
N VAL A 184 7.09 -17.34 0.51
CA VAL A 184 5.90 -17.36 -0.35
C VAL A 184 5.41 -15.94 -0.65
N ILE A 185 5.38 -15.07 0.35
CA ILE A 185 4.96 -13.66 0.17
C ILE A 185 5.97 -12.87 -0.70
N SER A 186 7.25 -13.23 -0.67
CA SER A 186 8.26 -12.62 -1.56
C SER A 186 7.99 -12.90 -3.05
N PHE A 187 7.32 -14.01 -3.36
CA PHE A 187 6.93 -14.41 -4.72
C PHE A 187 5.45 -14.15 -5.03
N TYR A 188 4.69 -13.57 -4.10
CA TYR A 188 3.27 -13.30 -4.28
C TYR A 188 3.08 -12.27 -5.42
N PRO A 189 2.46 -12.62 -6.57
CA PRO A 189 2.57 -11.82 -7.79
C PRO A 189 2.09 -10.37 -7.68
N SER A 190 0.91 -10.10 -7.11
CA SER A 190 0.47 -8.72 -6.90
C SER A 190 1.43 -7.93 -6.04
N TYR A 191 1.99 -8.54 -4.99
CA TYR A 191 2.92 -7.81 -4.14
C TYR A 191 4.30 -7.64 -4.76
N LEU A 192 4.76 -8.61 -5.53
CA LEU A 192 5.98 -8.49 -6.30
C LEU A 192 5.87 -7.34 -7.31
N TYR A 193 4.74 -7.21 -8.00
CA TYR A 193 4.50 -6.11 -8.93
C TYR A 193 4.26 -4.78 -8.22
N PHE A 194 3.20 -4.68 -7.41
CA PHE A 194 2.80 -3.42 -6.76
C PHE A 194 3.79 -2.95 -5.68
N GLY A 195 4.59 -3.86 -5.11
CA GLY A 195 5.70 -3.56 -4.20
C GLY A 195 6.93 -2.96 -4.90
N SER A 196 7.03 -3.13 -6.22
CA SER A 196 8.20 -2.72 -7.02
C SER A 196 7.95 -1.46 -7.88
N VAL A 197 6.74 -0.91 -7.83
CA VAL A 197 6.35 0.33 -8.51
C VAL A 197 6.11 1.46 -7.50
N LEU A 198 6.17 2.71 -7.98
CA LEU A 198 6.03 3.90 -7.15
C LEU A 198 4.56 4.18 -6.80
N LEU A 199 3.99 3.41 -5.87
CA LEU A 199 2.60 3.52 -5.45
C LEU A 199 2.47 3.62 -3.93
N LYS A 200 1.43 4.32 -3.46
CA LYS A 200 1.17 4.51 -2.02
C LYS A 200 0.97 3.21 -1.23
N ASP A 201 0.56 2.12 -1.88
CA ASP A 201 0.30 0.84 -1.24
C ASP A 201 1.57 0.21 -0.66
N THR A 202 2.72 0.56 -1.23
CA THR A 202 4.03 0.15 -0.71
C THR A 202 4.31 0.71 0.68
N VAL A 203 3.70 1.84 1.05
CA VAL A 203 3.74 2.43 2.40
C VAL A 203 2.61 1.87 3.27
N VAL A 204 1.42 1.66 2.71
CA VAL A 204 0.24 1.14 3.44
C VAL A 204 0.52 -0.25 4.03
N ILE A 205 1.12 -1.15 3.25
CA ILE A 205 1.35 -2.55 3.66
C ILE A 205 2.22 -2.67 4.93
N PRO A 206 3.44 -2.09 4.99
CA PRO A 206 4.26 -2.18 6.21
C PRO A 206 3.59 -1.48 7.39
N LEU A 207 2.85 -0.38 7.19
CA LEU A 207 2.08 0.26 8.27
C LEU A 207 1.01 -0.68 8.81
N VAL A 208 0.23 -1.34 7.96
CA VAL A 208 -0.78 -2.32 8.41
C VAL A 208 -0.12 -3.45 9.20
N LEU A 209 0.95 -4.04 8.68
CA LEU A 209 1.61 -5.17 9.35
C LEU A 209 2.25 -4.77 10.69
N LEU A 210 2.85 -3.58 10.76
CA LEU A 210 3.36 -3.03 12.01
C LEU A 210 2.22 -2.71 12.99
N GLY A 211 1.10 -2.19 12.50
CA GLY A 211 -0.11 -1.96 13.29
C GLY A 211 -0.67 -3.23 13.89
N VAL A 212 -0.83 -4.28 13.07
CA VAL A 212 -1.22 -5.63 13.52
C VAL A 212 -0.22 -6.17 14.55
N PHE A 213 1.08 -6.04 14.29
CA PHE A 213 2.11 -6.46 15.24
C PHE A 213 2.01 -5.74 16.58
N LEU A 214 1.75 -4.42 16.58
CA LEU A 214 1.54 -3.64 17.79
C LEU A 214 0.28 -4.08 18.53
N ILE A 215 -0.83 -4.37 17.83
CA ILE A 215 -2.04 -4.95 18.42
C ILE A 215 -1.70 -6.24 19.16
N LEU A 216 -0.99 -7.18 18.52
CA LEU A 216 -0.58 -8.44 19.13
C LEU A 216 0.26 -8.22 20.40
N LYS A 217 1.24 -7.30 20.33
CA LYS A 217 2.10 -6.95 21.46
C LYS A 217 1.32 -6.32 22.61
N MET A 218 0.32 -5.49 22.32
CA MET A 218 -0.49 -4.80 23.32
C MET A 218 -1.52 -5.72 23.98
N VAL A 219 -2.12 -6.62 23.20
CA VAL A 219 -3.07 -7.62 23.70
C VAL A 219 -2.42 -8.55 24.72
N LYS A 220 -1.16 -8.97 24.48
CA LYS A 220 -0.39 -9.76 25.44
C LYS A 220 0.10 -8.91 26.61
N ARG A 221 0.77 -7.79 26.31
CA ARG A 221 1.36 -6.90 27.33
C ARG A 221 1.20 -5.45 26.92
N PHE A 222 0.17 -4.82 27.46
CA PHE A 222 -0.15 -3.43 27.17
C PHE A 222 0.98 -2.49 27.59
N SER A 223 1.18 -1.45 26.78
CA SER A 223 2.14 -0.39 27.04
C SER A 223 1.65 0.87 26.34
N TRP A 224 1.60 1.98 27.08
CA TRP A 224 1.20 3.27 26.53
C TRP A 224 2.09 3.75 25.39
N VAL A 225 3.38 3.40 25.41
CA VAL A 225 4.31 3.73 24.32
C VAL A 225 3.94 2.98 23.04
N LYS A 226 3.58 1.69 23.14
CA LYS A 226 3.10 0.91 21.99
C LYS A 226 1.77 1.44 21.48
N PHE A 227 0.88 1.87 22.38
CA PHE A 227 -0.40 2.48 22.03
C PHE A 227 -0.21 3.82 21.30
N ALA A 228 0.65 4.70 21.81
CA ALA A 228 0.97 5.97 21.15
C ALA A 228 1.58 5.75 19.76
N LEU A 229 2.50 4.78 19.62
CA LEU A 229 3.05 4.40 18.32
C LEU A 229 1.97 3.86 17.38
N PHE A 230 1.08 2.99 17.88
CA PHE A 230 -0.06 2.48 17.11
C PHE A 230 -1.00 3.62 16.68
N PHE A 231 -1.27 4.59 17.55
CA PHE A 231 -2.11 5.74 17.27
C PHE A 231 -1.54 6.61 16.15
N ILE A 232 -0.25 6.97 16.22
CA ILE A 232 0.43 7.74 15.16
C ILE A 232 0.39 6.98 13.82
N LEU A 233 0.67 5.68 13.87
CA LEU A 233 0.63 4.81 12.70
C LEU A 233 -0.78 4.76 12.09
N LEU A 234 -1.79 4.62 12.93
CA LEU A 234 -3.19 4.59 12.50
C LEU A 234 -3.60 5.90 11.85
N THR A 235 -3.21 7.05 12.42
CA THR A 235 -3.47 8.37 11.84
C THR A 235 -2.82 8.51 10.46
N CYS A 236 -1.56 8.09 10.31
CA CYS A 236 -0.89 8.04 9.01
C CYS A 236 -1.61 7.14 8.01
N LEU A 237 -2.05 5.95 8.45
CA LEU A 237 -2.75 4.99 7.61
C LEU A 237 -4.11 5.50 7.15
N ILE A 238 -4.87 6.19 8.01
CA ILE A 238 -6.17 6.77 7.65
C ILE A 238 -6.00 7.85 6.57
N ASN A 239 -4.93 8.64 6.62
CA ASN A 239 -4.62 9.62 5.59
C ASN A 239 -4.29 8.97 4.23
N LEU A 240 -3.55 7.86 4.23
CA LEU A 240 -3.18 7.16 2.99
C LEU A 240 -4.35 6.37 2.40
N ARG A 241 -5.05 5.61 3.24
CA ARG A 241 -6.22 4.78 2.88
C ARG A 241 -7.16 4.65 4.10
N PHE A 242 -8.13 5.56 4.17
CA PHE A 242 -9.06 5.66 5.31
C PHE A 242 -9.71 4.34 5.71
N TYR A 243 -10.27 3.58 4.75
CA TYR A 243 -11.00 2.34 5.03
C TYR A 243 -10.10 1.22 5.56
N ILE A 244 -8.84 1.15 5.12
CA ILE A 244 -7.85 0.22 5.68
C ILE A 244 -7.47 0.64 7.10
N GLY A 245 -7.29 1.95 7.33
CA GLY A 245 -7.09 2.49 8.67
C GLY A 245 -8.22 2.14 9.62
N TYR A 246 -9.47 2.35 9.22
CA TYR A 246 -10.63 1.98 10.03
C TYR A 246 -10.72 0.48 10.28
N ALA A 247 -10.47 -0.37 9.28
CA ALA A 247 -10.43 -1.82 9.47
C ALA A 247 -9.39 -2.23 10.54
N LEU A 248 -8.22 -1.58 10.55
CA LEU A 248 -7.18 -1.82 11.55
C LEU A 248 -7.60 -1.32 12.94
N MET A 249 -8.21 -0.13 13.03
CA MET A 249 -8.74 0.44 14.28
C MET A 249 -9.79 -0.49 14.91
N PHE A 250 -10.79 -0.92 14.13
CA PHE A 250 -11.84 -1.80 14.60
C PHE A 250 -11.31 -3.21 14.92
N SER A 251 -10.31 -3.70 14.18
CA SER A 251 -9.61 -4.93 14.55
C SER A 251 -9.03 -4.86 15.96
N PHE A 252 -8.40 -3.73 16.34
CA PHE A 252 -7.91 -3.56 17.70
C PHE A 252 -9.04 -3.53 18.74
N ILE A 253 -10.08 -2.72 18.47
CA ILE A 253 -11.23 -2.55 19.37
C ILE A 253 -11.93 -3.88 19.64
N PHE A 254 -12.16 -4.70 18.61
CA PHE A 254 -12.83 -5.99 18.76
C PHE A 254 -11.92 -7.07 19.35
N SER A 255 -10.62 -7.02 19.08
CA SER A 255 -9.67 -8.01 19.62
C SER A 255 -9.38 -7.82 21.10
N TRP A 256 -9.43 -6.59 21.60
CA TRP A 256 -9.08 -6.27 22.99
C TRP A 256 -9.88 -7.04 24.05
N PRO A 257 -11.23 -7.00 24.07
CA PRO A 257 -12.00 -7.67 25.12
C PRO A 257 -11.80 -9.19 25.10
N LEU A 258 -11.62 -9.77 23.91
CA LEU A 258 -11.48 -11.22 23.74
C LEU A 258 -10.11 -11.74 24.17
N LEU A 259 -9.05 -10.99 23.90
CA LEU A 259 -7.69 -11.54 23.97
C LEU A 259 -6.85 -10.99 25.13
N SER A 260 -7.17 -9.80 25.63
CA SER A 260 -6.36 -9.11 26.64
C SER A 260 -6.20 -9.94 27.92
N GLU A 261 -4.98 -9.95 28.47
CA GLU A 261 -4.59 -10.70 29.68
C GLU A 261 -5.06 -10.04 31.00
N PHE A 262 -5.64 -8.84 30.95
CA PHE A 262 -6.15 -8.16 32.14
C PHE A 262 -7.40 -8.82 32.75
N ASP A 263 -7.56 -8.65 34.07
CA ASP A 263 -8.81 -8.91 34.78
C ASP A 263 -9.99 -8.18 34.13
N LEU A 264 -11.19 -8.76 34.18
CA LEU A 264 -12.38 -8.24 33.49
C LEU A 264 -12.63 -6.74 33.74
N LYS A 265 -12.52 -6.29 35.00
CA LYS A 265 -12.72 -4.87 35.35
C LYS A 265 -11.69 -3.95 34.67
N LYS A 266 -10.40 -4.28 34.79
CA LYS A 266 -9.32 -3.50 34.15
C LYS A 266 -9.45 -3.54 32.64
N LYS A 267 -9.72 -4.73 32.08
CA LYS A 267 -9.94 -4.93 30.65
C LYS A 267 -10.99 -3.97 30.09
N MET A 268 -12.14 -3.83 30.76
CA MET A 268 -13.21 -2.92 30.33
C MET A 268 -12.83 -1.45 30.47
N ILE A 269 -12.12 -1.06 31.53
CA ILE A 269 -11.64 0.32 31.71
C ILE A 269 -10.67 0.71 30.60
N TYR A 270 -9.65 -0.11 30.36
CA TYR A 270 -8.68 0.13 29.28
C TYR A 270 -9.36 0.11 27.91
N TRP A 271 -10.34 -0.77 27.71
CA TRP A 271 -11.12 -0.82 26.47
C TRP A 271 -11.87 0.48 26.20
N ALA A 272 -12.59 1.00 27.21
CA ALA A 272 -13.31 2.27 27.09
C ALA A 272 -12.35 3.44 26.83
N ALA A 273 -11.21 3.48 27.52
CA ALA A 273 -10.19 4.50 27.31
C ALA A 273 -9.56 4.41 25.91
N ILE A 274 -9.25 3.20 25.43
CA ILE A 274 -8.71 2.96 24.08
C ILE A 274 -9.72 3.40 23.02
N ILE A 275 -10.99 3.02 23.15
CA ILE A 275 -12.06 3.45 22.25
C ILE A 275 -12.06 4.97 22.19
N PHE A 276 -12.20 5.64 23.34
CA PHE A 276 -12.23 7.09 23.44
C PHE A 276 -11.01 7.72 22.73
N LEU A 277 -9.81 7.30 23.08
CA LEU A 277 -8.60 7.87 22.48
C LEU A 277 -8.51 7.63 20.97
N LEU A 278 -8.86 6.45 20.47
CA LEU A 278 -8.80 6.14 19.04
C LEU A 278 -9.75 7.00 18.20
N GLY A 279 -10.85 7.48 18.78
CA GLY A 279 -11.76 8.41 18.10
C GLY A 279 -11.06 9.70 17.64
N PHE A 280 -10.10 10.19 18.41
CA PHE A 280 -9.36 11.40 18.03
C PHE A 280 -8.45 11.21 16.81
N SER A 281 -8.07 9.98 16.42
CA SER A 281 -7.14 9.76 15.30
C SER A 281 -7.68 10.34 13.98
N PRO A 282 -8.91 10.00 13.53
CA PRO A 282 -9.56 10.68 12.40
C PRO A 282 -9.69 12.20 12.55
N GLN A 283 -9.97 12.68 13.77
CA GLN A 283 -10.25 14.09 14.05
C GLN A 283 -9.00 14.98 13.90
N ILE A 284 -7.82 14.48 14.28
CA ILE A 284 -6.54 15.21 14.16
C ILE A 284 -6.22 15.59 12.71
N LEU A 285 -6.71 14.81 11.73
CA LEU A 285 -6.49 15.08 10.31
C LEU A 285 -7.37 16.20 9.74
N GLY A 286 -8.18 16.86 10.57
CA GLY A 286 -9.28 17.79 10.22
C GLY A 286 -8.96 19.09 9.45
N ASN A 287 -7.85 19.17 8.70
CA ASN A 287 -7.44 20.39 7.97
C ASN A 287 -7.42 20.26 6.43
N GLY A 288 -8.17 19.33 5.85
CA GLY A 288 -8.12 19.08 4.40
C GLY A 288 -9.40 19.43 3.63
N TYR A 289 -10.34 18.49 3.53
CA TYR A 289 -11.50 18.64 2.63
C TYR A 289 -12.80 18.02 3.18
N THR A 290 -12.75 17.39 4.35
CA THR A 290 -13.92 16.93 5.09
C THR A 290 -13.59 17.01 6.57
N GLY A 291 -14.32 17.83 7.34
CA GLY A 291 -14.26 17.77 8.79
C GLY A 291 -14.55 16.34 9.23
N ASN A 292 -13.51 15.60 9.60
CA ASN A 292 -13.64 14.24 10.08
C ASN A 292 -14.00 14.39 11.56
N GLY A 293 -15.28 14.26 11.92
CA GLY A 293 -15.71 14.28 13.32
C GLY A 293 -14.99 13.25 14.21
N TYR A 294 -15.43 13.07 15.45
CA TYR A 294 -14.77 12.27 16.50
C TYR A 294 -14.50 10.77 16.20
N TYR A 295 -14.92 10.24 15.06
CA TYR A 295 -14.49 8.92 14.53
C TYR A 295 -14.38 8.97 13.00
N GLY A 296 -14.25 10.17 12.45
CA GLY A 296 -14.63 10.47 11.09
C GLY A 296 -16.11 10.19 10.86
N PHE A 297 -16.98 10.35 11.87
CA PHE A 297 -18.41 10.06 11.78
C PHE A 297 -19.06 10.78 10.58
N ASP A 298 -18.74 12.05 10.37
CA ASP A 298 -19.25 12.81 9.22
C ASP A 298 -18.79 12.21 7.88
N SER A 299 -17.56 11.71 7.82
CA SER A 299 -17.01 11.06 6.64
C SER A 299 -17.59 9.67 6.44
N PHE A 300 -17.78 8.89 7.51
CA PHE A 300 -18.50 7.61 7.48
C PHE A 300 -19.93 7.79 7.02
N HIS A 301 -20.67 8.73 7.60
CA HIS A 301 -22.05 9.02 7.23
C HIS A 301 -22.15 9.45 5.77
N LYS A 302 -21.25 10.32 5.31
CA LYS A 302 -21.16 10.72 3.89
C LYS A 302 -20.85 9.54 2.97
N LEU A 303 -19.93 8.65 3.36
CA LEU A 303 -19.53 7.49 2.54
C LEU A 303 -20.54 6.35 2.55
N LEU A 304 -21.31 6.20 3.64
CA LEU A 304 -22.37 5.21 3.77
C LEU A 304 -23.68 5.62 3.09
N ASN A 305 -23.73 6.82 2.49
CA ASN A 305 -24.87 7.25 1.67
C ASN A 305 -24.99 6.32 0.44
N PRO A 306 -26.17 5.71 0.19
CA PRO A 306 -26.42 4.85 -0.96
C PRO A 306 -25.97 5.43 -2.30
N GLU A 307 -26.18 6.73 -2.53
CA GLU A 307 -25.78 7.41 -3.76
C GLU A 307 -24.27 7.44 -3.93
N LYS A 308 -23.52 7.70 -2.85
CA LYS A 308 -22.05 7.68 -2.91
C LYS A 308 -21.51 6.27 -3.10
N ILE A 309 -22.06 5.28 -2.42
CA ILE A 309 -21.66 3.87 -2.61
C ILE A 309 -21.88 3.48 -4.08
N THR A 310 -23.04 3.81 -4.62
CA THR A 310 -23.38 3.58 -6.04
C THR A 310 -22.43 4.33 -6.95
N TYR A 311 -22.13 5.61 -6.68
CA TYR A 311 -21.18 6.38 -7.47
C TYR A 311 -19.77 5.76 -7.46
N TYR A 312 -19.22 5.45 -6.29
CA TYR A 312 -17.89 4.85 -6.20
C TYR A 312 -17.83 3.50 -6.92
N ARG A 313 -18.82 2.63 -6.65
CA ARG A 313 -18.83 1.26 -7.15
C ARG A 313 -19.25 1.15 -8.61
N GLU A 314 -20.17 1.97 -9.09
CA GLU A 314 -20.77 1.82 -10.42
C GLU A 314 -20.33 2.90 -11.42
N VAL A 315 -19.72 4.00 -10.97
CA VAL A 315 -19.28 5.12 -11.83
C VAL A 315 -17.77 5.33 -11.75
N LEU A 316 -17.24 5.69 -10.58
CA LEU A 316 -15.84 6.10 -10.45
C LEU A 316 -14.85 4.97 -10.78
N TYR A 317 -15.18 3.74 -10.35
CA TYR A 317 -14.33 2.57 -10.57
C TYR A 317 -14.87 1.63 -11.65
N SER A 318 -15.98 1.96 -12.30
CA SER A 318 -16.43 1.24 -13.49
C SER A 318 -15.75 1.83 -14.73
N ASN A 319 -15.51 0.99 -15.73
CA ASN A 319 -14.96 1.46 -17.00
C ASN A 319 -16.05 1.97 -17.97
N ASN A 320 -17.30 2.18 -17.53
CA ASN A 320 -18.40 2.51 -18.44
C ASN A 320 -18.22 3.90 -19.09
N PRO A 321 -17.98 3.98 -20.41
CA PRO A 321 -17.79 5.26 -21.11
C PRO A 321 -19.05 6.14 -21.11
N SER A 322 -20.23 5.57 -20.86
CA SER A 322 -21.52 6.26 -20.73
C SER A 322 -21.78 6.88 -19.34
N SER A 323 -20.85 6.71 -18.38
CA SER A 323 -20.99 7.22 -17.01
C SER A 323 -19.99 8.32 -16.63
N ASN A 324 -19.04 8.65 -17.52
CA ASN A 324 -18.29 9.89 -17.40
C ASN A 324 -19.26 11.05 -17.64
N PRO A 325 -19.46 11.98 -16.69
CA PRO A 325 -20.21 13.18 -16.98
C PRO A 325 -19.48 13.89 -18.11
N LYS A 326 -20.16 14.04 -19.26
CA LYS A 326 -19.78 15.06 -20.24
C LYS A 326 -19.58 16.34 -19.43
N SER A 327 -18.44 16.99 -19.59
CA SER A 327 -18.25 18.37 -19.15
C SER A 327 -19.50 19.13 -19.59
N VAL A 328 -20.25 19.64 -18.61
CA VAL A 328 -21.34 20.56 -18.88
C VAL A 328 -20.65 21.80 -19.44
N ASP A 329 -20.65 21.91 -20.77
CA ASP A 329 -20.43 23.20 -21.40
C ASP A 329 -21.42 24.18 -20.74
N PRO A 330 -20.98 25.35 -20.26
CA PRO A 330 -21.91 26.36 -19.82
C PRO A 330 -22.73 26.76 -21.05
N GLN A 331 -23.95 26.22 -21.16
CA GLN A 331 -24.95 26.76 -22.07
C GLN A 331 -25.15 28.23 -21.68
N PRO A 332 -25.11 29.17 -22.65
CA PRO A 332 -25.34 30.57 -22.37
C PRO A 332 -26.75 30.69 -21.80
N VAL A 333 -26.86 31.29 -20.61
CA VAL A 333 -28.13 31.72 -20.04
C VAL A 333 -28.72 32.74 -21.01
N VAL A 334 -29.62 32.27 -21.87
CA VAL A 334 -30.52 33.13 -22.64
C VAL A 334 -31.45 33.74 -21.60
N ALA A 335 -31.22 35.02 -21.27
CA ALA A 335 -32.15 35.81 -20.49
C ALA A 335 -33.51 35.80 -21.22
N GLN A 336 -34.53 35.24 -20.57
CA GLN A 336 -35.91 35.42 -20.99
C GLN A 336 -36.27 36.89 -20.77
N LEU A 337 -36.40 37.63 -21.86
CA LEU A 337 -36.92 38.99 -21.85
C LEU A 337 -38.45 38.90 -21.93
N ASP A 338 -39.12 39.26 -20.84
CA ASP A 338 -40.57 39.42 -20.78
C ASP A 338 -41.02 40.51 -21.77
N ASN A 339 -41.92 40.13 -22.67
CA ASN A 339 -42.62 41.04 -23.57
C ASN A 339 -43.66 41.84 -22.81
N THR A 340 -43.44 43.14 -22.56
CA THR A 340 -44.53 44.12 -22.68
C THR A 340 -44.07 45.57 -22.86
N LYS A 341 -44.73 46.22 -23.82
CA LYS A 341 -44.86 47.68 -24.08
C LYS A 341 -43.80 48.39 -24.92
N LEU A 342 -44.12 48.40 -26.21
CA LEU A 342 -43.91 49.46 -27.20
C LEU A 342 -44.08 50.88 -26.62
N ILE A 343 -43.05 51.73 -26.70
CA ILE A 343 -43.17 53.18 -27.02
C ILE A 343 -41.94 53.59 -27.86
N THR A 344 -42.21 54.06 -29.06
CA THR A 344 -41.31 54.71 -30.02
C THR A 344 -40.92 56.12 -29.55
N ILE A 345 -39.69 56.60 -29.80
CA ILE A 345 -39.36 57.96 -30.33
C ILE A 345 -37.86 58.01 -30.70
N GLN A 346 -37.61 58.86 -31.69
CA GLN A 346 -36.48 59.08 -32.60
C GLN A 346 -35.28 59.92 -32.03
N PRO A 347 -34.20 60.14 -32.82
CA PRO A 347 -32.86 60.56 -32.38
C PRO A 347 -32.69 62.09 -32.32
N ASN A 348 -31.68 62.61 -31.61
CA ASN A 348 -31.06 63.93 -31.84
C ASN A 348 -29.77 64.12 -30.99
N ASP A 349 -28.61 64.03 -31.65
CA ASP A 349 -27.51 65.02 -31.79
C ASP A 349 -26.94 65.84 -30.59
N PRO A 350 -25.74 66.50 -30.73
CA PRO A 350 -24.59 66.34 -29.83
C PRO A 350 -24.22 67.62 -29.06
N GLN A 351 -23.39 67.55 -28.01
CA GLN A 351 -22.46 68.65 -27.68
C GLN A 351 -21.36 68.35 -26.64
N GLU A 352 -20.16 68.82 -27.01
CA GLU A 352 -18.89 69.05 -26.29
C GLU A 352 -19.00 69.72 -24.90
N LYS A 353 -18.06 69.47 -23.97
CA LYS A 353 -16.81 70.27 -23.79
C LYS A 353 -15.86 69.78 -22.66
N LEU A 354 -14.57 69.78 -23.01
CA LEU A 354 -13.27 69.77 -22.29
C LEU A 354 -13.16 70.67 -21.01
N LEU A 355 -12.20 70.60 -20.06
CA LEU A 355 -10.98 69.83 -19.77
C LEU A 355 -10.58 70.10 -18.28
N ASP A 356 -9.80 69.23 -17.63
CA ASP A 356 -8.53 69.63 -17.00
C ASP A 356 -7.61 68.41 -16.76
N PRO A 357 -6.27 68.58 -16.72
CA PRO A 357 -5.31 67.56 -17.13
C PRO A 357 -4.45 67.01 -15.97
N GLN A 358 -4.32 65.69 -15.84
CA GLN A 358 -3.20 65.08 -15.11
C GLN A 358 -2.70 63.80 -15.80
N LEU A 359 -1.43 63.90 -16.25
CA LEU A 359 -0.43 62.85 -16.47
C LEU A 359 -0.90 61.46 -16.93
N VAL A 360 -0.71 61.23 -18.22
CA VAL A 360 -0.60 59.92 -18.86
C VAL A 360 0.68 59.23 -18.36
N VAL A 361 0.52 58.19 -17.53
CA VAL A 361 1.43 57.04 -17.52
C VAL A 361 0.55 55.80 -17.62
N ALA A 362 0.65 55.14 -18.77
CA ALA A 362 -0.09 53.94 -19.11
C ALA A 362 0.23 52.80 -18.12
N GLN A 363 -0.83 52.24 -17.53
CA GLN A 363 -0.81 50.89 -16.97
C GLN A 363 -0.85 49.87 -18.12
N PRO A 364 0.05 48.88 -18.17
CA PRO A 364 -0.20 47.68 -18.95
C PRO A 364 -0.93 46.66 -18.08
N ASP A 365 -2.26 46.66 -18.17
CA ASP A 365 -3.07 45.47 -17.91
C ASP A 365 -2.90 44.51 -19.09
N ASN A 366 -2.13 43.44 -18.89
CA ASN A 366 -2.10 42.24 -19.73
C ASN A 366 -1.34 41.12 -19.01
N THR A 367 -1.91 40.58 -17.93
CA THR A 367 -1.52 39.23 -17.49
C THR A 367 -2.50 38.25 -18.11
N LYS A 368 -2.20 37.84 -19.36
CA LYS A 368 -2.74 36.62 -19.94
C LYS A 368 -2.45 35.50 -18.95
N LEU A 369 -3.50 34.96 -18.34
CA LEU A 369 -3.48 33.65 -17.70
C LEU A 369 -3.17 32.65 -18.82
N ILE A 370 -1.90 32.28 -18.94
CA ILE A 370 -1.48 31.15 -19.75
C ILE A 370 -2.03 29.92 -19.01
N THR A 371 -3.22 29.49 -19.44
CA THR A 371 -3.72 28.15 -19.14
C THR A 371 -2.72 27.18 -19.74
N ILE A 372 -1.85 26.61 -18.91
CA ILE A 372 -1.00 25.48 -19.29
C ILE A 372 -1.96 24.30 -19.48
N GLN A 373 -2.38 24.12 -20.72
CA GLN A 373 -3.01 22.89 -21.18
C GLN A 373 -1.97 21.78 -21.02
N PRO A 374 -2.21 20.72 -20.23
CA PRO A 374 -1.28 19.60 -20.21
C PRO A 374 -1.23 19.03 -21.63
N ASN A 375 -0.02 18.99 -22.19
CA ASN A 375 0.26 18.37 -23.48
C ASN A 375 -0.47 17.03 -23.57
N ILE A 376 -1.14 16.83 -24.70
CA ILE A 376 -1.79 15.58 -25.10
C ILE A 376 -0.71 14.49 -25.11
N LEU A 377 -0.57 13.79 -23.99
CA LEU A 377 0.01 12.46 -23.96
C LEU A 377 -0.95 11.58 -24.76
N GLN A 378 -0.43 10.92 -25.79
CA GLN A 378 -1.16 9.93 -26.58
C GLN A 378 -1.94 9.02 -25.62
N GLU A 379 -3.26 9.14 -25.64
CA GLU A 379 -4.15 8.27 -24.88
C GLU A 379 -3.98 6.85 -25.43
N GLU A 380 -3.24 6.01 -24.72
CA GLU A 380 -3.38 4.56 -24.91
C GLU A 380 -4.85 4.21 -24.69
N PRO A 381 -5.45 3.39 -25.57
CA PRO A 381 -6.86 3.02 -25.43
C PRO A 381 -7.05 2.34 -24.08
N LYS A 382 -7.89 2.92 -23.22
CA LYS A 382 -8.37 2.30 -21.99
C LYS A 382 -9.18 1.05 -22.37
N GLU A 383 -8.51 -0.09 -22.49
CA GLU A 383 -9.16 -1.37 -22.77
C GLU A 383 -10.10 -1.77 -21.63
N ASP A 384 -11.32 -2.12 -22.03
CA ASP A 384 -12.58 -2.06 -21.28
C ASP A 384 -12.83 -3.25 -20.31
N ASN A 385 -11.80 -4.04 -19.96
CA ASN A 385 -12.04 -5.46 -19.64
C ASN A 385 -11.78 -5.91 -18.19
N SER A 386 -11.41 -5.04 -17.24
CA SER A 386 -10.97 -5.45 -15.88
C SER A 386 -12.00 -5.25 -14.75
N THR A 387 -13.27 -4.99 -15.06
CA THR A 387 -14.34 -4.73 -14.09
C THR A 387 -15.36 -5.86 -14.07
N PHE A 388 -15.75 -6.33 -12.89
CA PHE A 388 -16.94 -7.17 -12.75
C PHE A 388 -18.12 -6.28 -12.36
N VAL A 389 -19.16 -6.24 -13.20
CA VAL A 389 -20.32 -5.36 -13.00
C VAL A 389 -21.30 -6.02 -12.04
N VAL A 390 -21.09 -5.84 -10.74
CA VAL A 390 -22.08 -6.20 -9.72
C VAL A 390 -22.66 -4.92 -9.15
N LYS A 391 -23.92 -4.64 -9.52
CA LYS A 391 -24.68 -3.49 -9.02
C LYS A 391 -24.78 -3.52 -7.50
N THR A 392 -24.94 -2.36 -6.89
CA THR A 392 -25.13 -2.21 -5.45
C THR A 392 -26.43 -2.85 -4.98
N GLY A 393 -27.51 -2.78 -5.77
CA GLY A 393 -28.80 -3.37 -5.45
C GLY A 393 -29.66 -2.55 -4.49
N PHE A 394 -29.32 -1.28 -4.21
CA PHE A 394 -30.14 -0.43 -3.33
C PHE A 394 -31.58 -0.25 -3.84
N ASN A 395 -31.75 -0.15 -5.16
CA ASN A 395 -33.07 0.03 -5.80
C ASN A 395 -33.92 -1.26 -5.80
N GLU A 396 -33.31 -2.41 -5.56
CA GLU A 396 -33.94 -3.74 -5.61
C GLU A 396 -34.29 -4.27 -4.20
N GLY A 397 -33.94 -3.52 -3.15
CA GLY A 397 -34.23 -3.84 -1.75
C GLY A 397 -33.06 -4.45 -0.97
N VAL A 398 -33.24 -4.59 0.35
CA VAL A 398 -32.17 -5.00 1.29
C VAL A 398 -31.59 -6.38 0.97
N ILE A 399 -32.42 -7.33 0.53
CA ILE A 399 -31.99 -8.69 0.20
C ILE A 399 -31.07 -8.66 -1.03
N ALA A 400 -31.42 -7.90 -2.06
CA ALA A 400 -30.60 -7.73 -3.25
C ALA A 400 -29.26 -7.05 -2.92
N PHE A 401 -29.28 -6.00 -2.09
CA PHE A 401 -28.05 -5.35 -1.60
C PHE A 401 -27.12 -6.31 -0.86
N LEU A 402 -27.66 -7.12 0.06
CA LEU A 402 -26.88 -8.11 0.81
C LEU A 402 -26.32 -9.19 -0.11
N GLY A 403 -27.14 -9.72 -1.02
CA GLY A 403 -26.70 -10.71 -2.02
C GLY A 403 -25.58 -10.19 -2.91
N ASN A 404 -25.74 -8.98 -3.46
CA ASN A 404 -24.75 -8.36 -4.33
C ASN A 404 -23.47 -7.96 -3.60
N SER A 405 -23.57 -7.55 -2.33
CA SER A 405 -22.40 -7.26 -1.49
C SER A 405 -21.65 -8.54 -1.14
N PHE A 406 -22.36 -9.63 -0.82
CA PHE A 406 -21.76 -10.94 -0.61
C PHE A 406 -21.05 -11.44 -1.86
N GLN A 407 -21.68 -11.36 -3.03
CA GLN A 407 -21.05 -11.70 -4.30
C GLN A 407 -19.76 -10.89 -4.53
N SER A 408 -19.79 -9.59 -4.28
CA SER A 408 -18.61 -8.71 -4.42
C SER A 408 -17.51 -9.05 -3.43
N PHE A 409 -17.86 -9.47 -2.21
CA PHE A 409 -16.91 -9.98 -1.23
C PHE A 409 -16.19 -11.24 -1.73
N PHE A 410 -16.91 -12.18 -2.34
CA PHE A 410 -16.30 -13.37 -2.95
C PHE A 410 -15.42 -13.03 -4.14
N HIS A 411 -15.81 -12.06 -4.97
CA HIS A 411 -14.94 -11.57 -6.04
C HIS A 411 -13.67 -10.91 -5.49
N ALA A 412 -13.76 -10.16 -4.39
CA ALA A 412 -12.59 -9.57 -3.76
C ALA A 412 -11.66 -10.62 -3.12
N LEU A 413 -12.24 -11.66 -2.50
CA LEU A 413 -11.52 -12.71 -1.79
C LEU A 413 -10.93 -13.78 -2.72
N LEU A 414 -11.67 -14.22 -3.73
CA LEU A 414 -11.32 -15.35 -4.59
C LEU A 414 -11.02 -14.92 -6.04
N GLY A 415 -11.45 -13.75 -6.48
CA GLY A 415 -11.28 -13.31 -7.86
C GLY A 415 -9.82 -13.02 -8.24
N PRO A 416 -9.50 -12.99 -9.55
CA PRO A 416 -10.41 -13.25 -10.64
C PRO A 416 -10.55 -14.75 -10.85
N PHE A 417 -11.76 -15.16 -11.22
CA PHE A 417 -12.00 -16.54 -11.58
C PHE A 417 -11.50 -16.84 -13.00
N PRO A 418 -11.04 -18.07 -13.30
CA PRO A 418 -10.53 -18.44 -14.62
C PRO A 418 -11.46 -18.10 -15.80
N TRP A 419 -12.78 -18.12 -15.58
CA TRP A 419 -13.79 -17.82 -16.59
C TRP A 419 -14.11 -16.32 -16.75
N GLN A 420 -13.47 -15.45 -15.98
CA GLN A 420 -13.68 -13.99 -16.05
C GLN A 420 -12.66 -13.28 -16.96
N PHE A 421 -11.73 -14.02 -17.58
CA PHE A 421 -10.69 -13.43 -18.39
C PHE A 421 -11.14 -13.22 -19.83
N ASN A 422 -11.17 -11.96 -20.24
CA ASN A 422 -11.45 -11.56 -21.63
C ASN A 422 -10.17 -11.19 -22.39
N SER A 423 -9.02 -11.07 -21.72
CA SER A 423 -7.73 -10.74 -22.34
C SER A 423 -6.58 -11.57 -21.79
N GLN A 424 -5.58 -11.84 -22.63
CA GLN A 424 -4.38 -12.61 -22.27
C GLN A 424 -3.58 -11.96 -21.13
N ARG A 425 -3.57 -10.61 -21.05
CA ARG A 425 -2.88 -9.88 -19.97
C ARG A 425 -3.44 -10.21 -18.59
N GLN A 426 -4.74 -10.45 -18.49
CA GLN A 426 -5.38 -10.80 -17.23
C GLN A 426 -5.06 -12.22 -16.75
N MET A 427 -4.57 -13.10 -17.63
CA MET A 427 -4.11 -14.44 -17.23
C MET A 427 -2.95 -14.38 -16.24
N VAL A 428 -2.20 -13.27 -16.16
CA VAL A 428 -1.19 -13.04 -15.11
C VAL A 428 -1.83 -13.09 -13.72
N GLY A 429 -3.10 -12.71 -13.58
CA GLY A 429 -3.86 -12.84 -12.34
C GLY A 429 -4.04 -14.29 -11.86
N LEU A 430 -4.01 -15.28 -12.76
CA LEU A 430 -4.06 -16.71 -12.38
C LEU A 430 -2.83 -17.18 -11.63
N ALA A 431 -1.67 -16.59 -11.92
CA ALA A 431 -0.44 -16.90 -11.20
C ALA A 431 -0.56 -16.60 -9.70
N GLU A 432 -1.50 -15.73 -9.32
CA GLU A 432 -1.83 -15.42 -7.94
C GLU A 432 -2.97 -16.29 -7.41
N THR A 433 -4.09 -16.40 -8.14
CA THR A 433 -5.29 -17.05 -7.61
C THR A 433 -5.17 -18.54 -7.48
N ILE A 434 -4.44 -19.22 -8.37
CA ILE A 434 -4.25 -20.67 -8.29
C ILE A 434 -3.50 -21.05 -7.01
N PRO A 435 -2.31 -20.49 -6.69
CA PRO A 435 -1.64 -20.73 -5.41
C PRO A 435 -2.52 -20.34 -4.21
N TRP A 436 -3.28 -19.26 -4.32
CA TRP A 436 -4.20 -18.82 -3.27
C TRP A 436 -5.29 -19.85 -2.96
N TYR A 437 -5.92 -20.44 -3.98
CA TYR A 437 -6.91 -21.51 -3.80
C TYR A 437 -6.29 -22.77 -3.18
N VAL A 438 -5.10 -23.16 -3.65
CA VAL A 438 -4.37 -24.29 -3.09
C VAL A 438 -4.08 -24.06 -1.60
N LEU A 439 -3.63 -22.86 -1.22
CA LEU A 439 -3.38 -22.50 0.18
C LEU A 439 -4.66 -22.55 1.03
N ILE A 440 -5.79 -22.04 0.52
CA ILE A 440 -7.09 -22.13 1.20
C ILE A 440 -7.46 -23.59 1.42
N ILE A 441 -7.41 -24.44 0.39
CA ILE A 441 -7.78 -25.86 0.48
C ILE A 441 -6.92 -26.58 1.52
N ILE A 442 -5.59 -26.40 1.47
CA ILE A 442 -4.67 -27.05 2.42
C ILE A 442 -4.93 -26.53 3.85
N SER A 443 -5.17 -25.24 4.02
CA SER A 443 -5.44 -24.64 5.34
C SER A 443 -6.78 -25.13 5.93
N VAL A 444 -7.83 -25.20 5.11
CA VAL A 444 -9.14 -25.72 5.51
C VAL A 444 -9.04 -27.20 5.89
N TYR A 445 -8.39 -28.02 5.05
CA TYR A 445 -8.15 -29.43 5.35
C TYR A 445 -7.36 -29.61 6.66
N GLY A 446 -6.30 -28.82 6.86
CA GLY A 446 -5.50 -28.80 8.09
C GLY A 446 -6.33 -28.45 9.31
N SER A 447 -7.18 -27.44 9.20
CA SER A 447 -8.07 -26.97 10.27
C SER A 447 -9.12 -28.02 10.65
N ILE A 448 -9.83 -28.60 9.66
CA ILE A 448 -10.82 -29.66 9.89
C ILE A 448 -10.16 -30.86 10.59
N ARG A 449 -8.96 -31.25 10.14
CA ARG A 449 -8.24 -32.38 10.74
C ARG A 449 -7.77 -32.08 12.16
N PHE A 450 -7.29 -30.87 12.42
CA PHE A 450 -6.93 -30.43 13.77
C PHE A 450 -8.14 -30.54 14.69
N ILE A 451 -9.28 -29.96 14.28
CA ILE A 451 -10.53 -29.99 15.04
C ILE A 451 -10.98 -31.43 15.31
N LYS A 452 -10.91 -32.32 14.30
CA LYS A 452 -11.26 -33.75 14.49
C LYS A 452 -10.35 -34.48 15.47
N LYS A 453 -9.07 -34.12 15.57
CA LYS A 453 -8.10 -34.81 16.43
C LYS A 453 -8.03 -34.26 17.86
N LYS A 454 -8.14 -32.95 18.00
CA LYS A 454 -7.86 -32.19 19.24
C LYS A 454 -9.09 -31.47 19.80
N GLY A 455 -10.19 -31.45 19.05
CA GLY A 455 -11.41 -30.73 19.40
C GLY A 455 -11.37 -29.25 19.00
N MET A 456 -12.55 -28.63 19.04
CA MET A 456 -12.75 -27.23 18.66
C MET A 456 -12.14 -26.25 19.67
N LEU A 457 -12.17 -26.56 20.97
CA LEU A 457 -11.64 -25.68 22.01
C LEU A 457 -10.13 -25.51 21.89
N GLU A 458 -9.39 -26.61 21.68
CA GLU A 458 -7.95 -26.55 21.46
C GLU A 458 -7.60 -25.79 20.17
N PHE A 459 -8.42 -25.93 19.13
CA PHE A 459 -8.26 -25.18 17.89
C PHE A 459 -8.40 -23.67 18.15
N LEU A 460 -9.47 -23.24 18.82
CA LEU A 460 -9.67 -21.82 19.15
C LEU A 460 -8.57 -21.28 20.06
N ALA A 461 -8.10 -22.06 21.03
CA ALA A 461 -6.99 -21.68 21.89
C ALA A 461 -5.68 -21.51 21.10
N PHE A 462 -5.41 -22.42 20.16
CA PHE A 462 -4.22 -22.37 19.30
C PHE A 462 -4.25 -21.15 18.36
N TYR A 463 -5.41 -20.82 17.79
CA TYR A 463 -5.59 -19.67 16.89
C TYR A 463 -5.94 -18.36 17.61
N LYS A 464 -5.94 -18.35 18.96
CA LYS A 464 -6.36 -17.20 19.76
C LYS A 464 -5.69 -15.90 19.30
N PHE A 465 -4.37 -15.92 19.10
CA PHE A 465 -3.62 -14.73 18.70
C PHE A 465 -3.69 -14.41 17.20
N SER A 466 -4.28 -15.26 16.37
CA SER A 466 -4.55 -15.00 14.96
C SER A 466 -5.78 -14.13 14.73
N PHE A 467 -6.61 -13.96 15.76
CA PHE A 467 -7.89 -13.26 15.68
C PHE A 467 -7.79 -11.81 15.15
N PRO A 468 -6.82 -10.96 15.56
CA PRO A 468 -6.71 -9.60 15.03
C PRO A 468 -6.44 -9.56 13.52
N LEU A 469 -5.69 -10.54 13.00
CA LEU A 469 -5.39 -10.66 11.56
C LEU A 469 -6.66 -11.02 10.78
N LEU A 470 -7.47 -11.95 11.32
CA LEU A 470 -8.73 -12.36 10.71
C LEU A 470 -9.76 -11.23 10.71
N VAL A 471 -9.95 -10.55 11.84
CA VAL A 471 -10.88 -9.42 11.94
C VAL A 471 -10.46 -8.30 11.01
N PHE A 472 -9.18 -7.94 10.98
CA PHE A 472 -8.67 -6.95 10.03
C PHE A 472 -8.98 -7.35 8.59
N GLY A 473 -8.67 -8.59 8.21
CA GLY A 473 -8.88 -9.07 6.84
C GLY A 473 -10.35 -9.05 6.41
N ILE A 474 -11.25 -9.50 7.28
CA ILE A 474 -12.70 -9.50 7.01
C ILE A 474 -13.23 -8.06 6.88
N LEU A 475 -12.88 -7.17 7.80
CA LEU A 475 -13.33 -5.78 7.77
C LEU A 475 -12.80 -5.03 6.53
N ALA A 476 -11.53 -5.23 6.20
CA ALA A 476 -10.90 -4.59 5.04
C ALA A 476 -11.49 -5.10 3.72
N LEU A 477 -11.71 -6.41 3.57
CA LEU A 477 -12.40 -6.98 2.39
C LEU A 477 -13.86 -6.57 2.31
N GLY A 478 -14.55 -6.48 3.45
CA GLY A 478 -15.90 -5.95 3.53
C GLY A 478 -15.97 -4.52 2.99
N ALA A 479 -15.09 -3.63 3.48
CA ALA A 479 -14.99 -2.27 2.96
C ALA A 479 -14.67 -2.24 1.46
N LEU A 480 -13.73 -3.06 0.99
CA LEU A 480 -13.40 -3.15 -0.43
C LEU A 480 -14.60 -3.55 -1.29
N SER A 481 -15.35 -4.57 -0.85
CA SER A 481 -16.52 -5.10 -1.57
C SER A 481 -17.68 -4.10 -1.67
N LEU A 482 -17.74 -3.13 -0.75
CA LEU A 482 -18.75 -2.07 -0.78
C LEU A 482 -18.42 -1.00 -1.83
N PHE A 483 -17.14 -0.61 -1.94
CA PHE A 483 -16.76 0.59 -2.69
C PHE A 483 -16.12 0.32 -4.07
N ILE A 484 -15.58 -0.87 -4.33
CA ILE A 484 -14.70 -1.11 -5.48
C ILE A 484 -15.17 -2.34 -6.27
N ASN A 485 -15.30 -2.18 -7.59
CA ASN A 485 -15.62 -3.25 -8.56
C ASN A 485 -14.50 -3.50 -9.59
N ASN A 486 -13.44 -2.68 -9.58
CA ASN A 486 -12.30 -2.83 -10.47
C ASN A 486 -11.31 -3.86 -9.91
N TYR A 487 -11.04 -4.91 -10.68
CA TYR A 487 -10.18 -6.00 -10.24
C TYR A 487 -8.73 -5.55 -9.97
N GLY A 488 -8.14 -4.72 -10.83
CA GLY A 488 -6.76 -4.25 -10.65
C GLY A 488 -6.59 -3.44 -9.35
N ILE A 489 -7.58 -2.60 -9.04
CA ILE A 489 -7.63 -1.82 -7.80
C ILE A 489 -7.82 -2.74 -6.59
N ILE A 490 -8.71 -3.73 -6.69
CA ILE A 490 -8.94 -4.73 -5.64
C ILE A 490 -7.66 -5.55 -5.37
N ALA A 491 -7.00 -6.05 -6.41
CA ALA A 491 -5.79 -6.87 -6.32
C ALA A 491 -4.66 -6.11 -5.59
N ARG A 492 -4.52 -4.81 -5.87
CA ARG A 492 -3.57 -3.91 -5.21
C ARG A 492 -3.91 -3.67 -3.74
N ILE A 493 -5.17 -3.37 -3.42
CA ILE A 493 -5.56 -2.95 -2.07
C ILE A 493 -5.73 -4.15 -1.11
N ARG A 494 -6.03 -5.34 -1.63
CA ARG A 494 -6.19 -6.55 -0.80
C ARG A 494 -4.88 -7.19 -0.36
N ILE A 495 -3.73 -6.76 -0.89
CA ILE A 495 -2.40 -7.30 -0.53
C ILE A 495 -2.19 -7.45 0.98
N PRO A 496 -2.36 -6.40 1.83
CA PRO A 496 -2.15 -6.55 3.26
C PRO A 496 -3.13 -7.54 3.91
N VAL A 497 -4.35 -7.67 3.37
CA VAL A 497 -5.32 -8.68 3.83
C VAL A 497 -4.85 -10.09 3.49
N PHE A 498 -4.41 -10.31 2.26
CA PHE A 498 -3.90 -11.60 1.81
C PHE A 498 -2.67 -12.01 2.61
N ILE A 499 -1.76 -11.07 2.89
CA ILE A 499 -0.62 -11.32 3.77
C ILE A 499 -1.09 -11.76 5.16
N CYS A 500 -2.08 -11.08 5.75
CA CYS A 500 -2.63 -11.45 7.05
C CYS A 500 -3.23 -12.86 7.03
N PHE A 501 -4.01 -13.20 6.00
CA PHE A 501 -4.58 -14.54 5.86
C PHE A 501 -3.52 -15.61 5.61
N ILE A 502 -2.50 -15.34 4.80
CA ILE A 502 -1.36 -16.24 4.60
C ILE A 502 -0.68 -16.52 5.94
N CYS A 503 -0.42 -15.49 6.76
CA CYS A 503 0.13 -15.68 8.11
C CYS A 503 -0.73 -16.66 8.94
N VAL A 504 -2.05 -16.50 8.92
CA VAL A 504 -2.97 -17.40 9.64
C VAL A 504 -2.99 -18.81 9.06
N MET A 505 -3.05 -18.94 7.74
CA MET A 505 -3.07 -20.23 7.05
C MET A 505 -1.80 -21.04 7.35
N PHE A 506 -0.64 -20.39 7.38
CA PHE A 506 0.64 -21.03 7.65
C PHE A 506 0.79 -21.53 9.10
N ILE A 507 0.10 -20.92 10.06
CA ILE A 507 0.04 -21.46 11.43
C ILE A 507 -0.59 -22.86 11.45
N SER A 508 -1.53 -23.18 10.55
CA SER A 508 -2.09 -24.53 10.40
C SER A 508 -0.98 -25.57 10.17
N PHE A 509 0.10 -25.17 9.51
CA PHE A 509 1.18 -26.06 9.12
C PHE A 509 2.10 -26.40 10.28
N ASN A 510 2.04 -25.62 11.36
CA ASN A 510 2.74 -25.86 12.62
C ASN A 510 2.27 -27.14 13.33
N SER A 511 1.13 -27.71 12.94
CA SER A 511 0.53 -28.92 13.56
C SER A 511 1.04 -30.26 13.01
N GLY A 512 2.20 -30.27 12.33
CA GLY A 512 2.86 -31.49 11.87
C GLY A 512 2.62 -31.83 10.40
N ILE A 513 2.48 -30.83 9.51
CA ILE A 513 2.61 -31.06 8.06
C ILE A 513 4.01 -31.59 7.71
N GLU A 514 5.02 -31.29 8.54
CA GLU A 514 6.36 -31.88 8.44
C GLU A 514 6.34 -33.41 8.48
N ASN A 515 5.46 -34.02 9.32
CA ASN A 515 5.25 -35.47 9.34
C ASN A 515 4.60 -36.02 8.05
N TYR A 516 4.07 -35.17 7.17
CA TYR A 516 3.56 -35.54 5.85
C TYR A 516 4.62 -35.37 4.78
N TYR A 517 5.45 -34.33 4.86
CA TYR A 517 6.66 -34.25 4.04
C TYR A 517 7.53 -35.49 4.24
N GLU A 518 7.60 -35.98 5.48
CA GLU A 518 8.22 -37.27 5.84
C GLU A 518 7.45 -38.53 5.40
N LYS A 519 6.27 -38.41 4.81
CA LYS A 519 5.47 -39.52 4.23
C LYS A 519 5.30 -39.46 2.72
N VAL A 520 5.57 -38.31 2.08
CA VAL A 520 5.58 -38.18 0.61
C VAL A 520 6.65 -39.11 0.03
N PRO A 521 6.41 -39.89 -1.03
CA PRO A 521 7.40 -40.84 -1.54
C PRO A 521 8.74 -40.17 -1.94
N TYR A 522 9.87 -40.87 -1.71
CA TYR A 522 11.24 -40.32 -1.88
C TYR A 522 11.48 -39.63 -3.24
N HIS A 523 10.89 -40.15 -4.32
CA HIS A 523 11.02 -39.60 -5.66
C HIS A 523 10.49 -38.17 -5.78
N TRP A 524 9.36 -37.85 -5.14
CA TRP A 524 8.81 -36.48 -5.07
C TRP A 524 9.64 -35.58 -4.14
N ARG A 525 10.19 -36.10 -3.04
CA ARG A 525 11.11 -35.34 -2.16
C ARG A 525 12.43 -34.97 -2.85
N SER A 526 12.93 -35.85 -3.74
CA SER A 526 14.20 -35.63 -4.43
C SER A 526 14.19 -34.39 -5.32
N TRP A 527 13.03 -34.10 -5.93
CA TRP A 527 12.84 -32.91 -6.76
C TRP A 527 12.90 -31.62 -5.93
N VAL A 528 12.26 -31.63 -4.76
CA VAL A 528 12.29 -30.50 -3.82
C VAL A 528 13.68 -30.32 -3.19
N HIS A 529 14.42 -31.40 -2.91
CA HIS A 529 15.80 -31.33 -2.42
C HIS A 529 16.85 -30.95 -3.47
N ARG A 530 16.52 -31.03 -4.75
CA ARG A 530 17.34 -30.49 -5.84
C ARG A 530 17.24 -28.97 -5.94
N ILE A 531 16.22 -28.36 -5.31
CA ILE A 531 16.14 -26.90 -5.16
C ILE A 531 17.15 -26.48 -4.09
N PRO A 532 18.21 -25.72 -4.44
CA PRO A 532 19.33 -25.44 -3.53
C PRO A 532 18.93 -24.81 -2.20
N PHE A 533 17.86 -24.00 -2.20
CA PHE A 533 17.34 -23.30 -1.02
C PHE A 533 16.62 -24.19 -0.01
N VAL A 534 16.04 -25.32 -0.43
CA VAL A 534 15.34 -26.24 0.50
C VAL A 534 16.34 -27.15 1.19
N ARG A 535 17.44 -27.52 0.51
CA ARG A 535 18.47 -28.41 1.06
C ARG A 535 19.19 -27.82 2.28
N SER A 536 19.37 -26.50 2.36
CA SER A 536 20.03 -25.85 3.50
C SER A 536 19.13 -25.78 4.74
N ALA A 537 17.81 -25.68 4.57
CA ALA A 537 16.84 -25.58 5.66
C ALA A 537 16.68 -26.90 6.44
N PHE A 538 16.91 -28.05 5.79
CA PHE A 538 16.77 -29.38 6.39
C PHE A 538 18.09 -30.00 6.90
N LYS A 539 19.25 -29.52 6.44
CA LYS A 539 20.55 -30.06 6.87
C LYS A 539 21.05 -29.48 8.20
N ALA A 540 20.41 -28.42 8.71
CA ALA A 540 20.82 -27.72 9.93
C ALA A 540 20.21 -28.29 11.22
N GLU A 541 19.47 -29.40 11.14
CA GLU A 541 18.79 -30.04 12.28
C GLU A 541 19.15 -31.52 12.46
N LYS A 542 20.28 -31.96 11.88
CA LYS A 542 20.95 -33.18 12.33
C LYS A 542 22.21 -32.83 13.08
#